data_AF-A0A428GX61-F1
#
_entry.id   AF-A0A428GX61-F1
#
_cell.length_a   1.000
_cell.length_b   1.000
_cell.length_c   1.000
_cell.angle_alpha   90.00
_cell.angle_beta   90.00
_cell.angle_gamma   90.00
#
_symmetry.space_group_name_H-M   'P 1'
#
loop_
_entity.id
_entity.type
_entity.pdbx_description
1 polymer ?
#
loop_
_entity_poly.entity_id
_entity_poly.type
_entity_poly.pdbx_seq_one_letter_code
_entity_poly.pdbx_strand_id
1 'polypeptide(L)'
;MKQIFDRDYPVTSILLILTSLVFVLMFLSYGFQYSSSEALYHFGAVHGYTIQALPEQFWRVFAAIFIHIGLEHFVVNMLTLYFLGRQIEAIFGSWKFLILY
;
A
#
# COMPACT_ATOMS: atom_id res chain seq x y z
N MET A 1 14.36 -19.62 -8.46
CA MET A 1 14.06 -18.17 -8.33
C MET A 1 12.56 -18.04 -8.19
N LYS A 2 12.05 -17.63 -7.02
CA LYS A 2 10.60 -17.38 -6.88
C LYS A 2 10.25 -16.16 -7.75
N GLN A 3 9.22 -16.30 -8.57
CA GLN A 3 8.79 -15.23 -9.48
C GLN A 3 8.33 -14.00 -8.68
N ILE A 4 8.41 -12.81 -9.28
CA ILE A 4 7.86 -11.55 -8.70
C ILE A 4 6.37 -11.72 -8.34
N PHE A 5 5.67 -12.53 -9.14
CA PHE A 5 4.33 -12.98 -8.85
C PHE A 5 4.36 -14.45 -8.42
N ASP A 6 4.08 -14.72 -7.15
CA ASP A 6 4.02 -16.07 -6.62
C ASP A 6 2.58 -16.58 -6.67
N ARG A 7 2.32 -17.58 -7.52
CA ARG A 7 0.97 -18.13 -7.73
C ARG A 7 0.41 -18.84 -6.50
N ASP A 8 1.27 -19.25 -5.57
CA ASP A 8 0.85 -19.85 -4.31
C ASP A 8 0.36 -18.79 -3.31
N TYR A 9 0.71 -17.51 -3.53
CA TYR A 9 0.38 -16.36 -2.67
C TYR A 9 -0.09 -15.17 -3.51
N PRO A 10 -1.21 -15.32 -4.25
CA PRO A 10 -1.64 -14.32 -5.23
C PRO A 10 -2.00 -12.98 -4.60
N VAL A 11 -2.63 -12.96 -3.42
CA VAL A 11 -3.03 -11.70 -2.77
C VAL A 11 -1.82 -10.94 -2.28
N THR A 12 -0.88 -11.61 -1.61
CA THR A 12 0.38 -10.99 -1.21
C THR A 12 1.12 -10.40 -2.41
N SER A 13 1.18 -11.15 -3.52
CA SER A 13 1.83 -10.70 -4.75
C SER A 13 1.15 -9.47 -5.35
N ILE A 14 -0.19 -9.45 -5.40
CA ILE A 14 -0.96 -8.29 -5.89
C ILE A 14 -0.71 -7.07 -5.01
N LEU A 15 -0.76 -7.20 -3.69
CA LEU A 15 -0.54 -6.11 -2.75
C LEU A 15 0.87 -5.53 -2.88
N LEU A 16 1.90 -6.37 -3.00
CA LEU A 16 3.28 -5.91 -3.24
C LEU A 16 3.40 -5.11 -4.54
N ILE A 17 2.78 -5.59 -5.63
CA ILE A 17 2.81 -4.91 -6.93
C ILE A 17 2.07 -3.57 -6.85
N LEU A 18 0.87 -3.53 -6.27
CA LEU A 18 0.07 -2.31 -6.14
C LEU A 18 0.77 -1.26 -5.28
N THR A 19 1.27 -1.64 -4.11
CA THR A 19 2.02 -0.73 -3.23
C THR A 19 3.27 -0.18 -3.90
N SER A 20 4.01 -1.03 -4.63
CA SER A 20 5.19 -0.59 -5.39
C SER A 20 4.83 0.38 -6.51
N LEU A 21 3.75 0.11 -7.25
CA LEU A 21 3.28 0.98 -8.32
C LEU A 21 2.90 2.36 -7.77
N VAL A 22 2.13 2.42 -6.67
CA VAL A 22 1.75 3.68 -6.02
C VAL A 22 2.99 4.45 -5.55
N PHE A 23 3.96 3.79 -4.91
CA PHE A 23 5.18 4.44 -4.47
C PHE A 23 6.01 5.00 -5.63
N VAL A 24 6.13 4.26 -6.73
CA VAL A 24 6.81 4.74 -7.95
C VAL A 24 6.07 5.93 -8.54
N LEU A 25 4.73 5.91 -8.60
CA LEU A 25 3.93 7.03 -9.09
C LEU A 25 4.11 8.29 -8.22
N MET A 26 4.19 8.14 -6.90
CA MET A 26 4.52 9.25 -6.00
C MET A 26 5.87 9.87 -6.34
N PHE A 27 6.90 9.02 -6.52
CA PHE A 27 8.24 9.47 -6.87
C PHE A 27 8.30 10.14 -8.25
N LEU A 28 7.61 9.60 -9.25
CA LEU A 28 7.56 10.19 -10.59
C LEU A 28 6.80 11.52 -10.61
N SER A 29 5.79 11.69 -9.76
CA SER A 29 4.95 12.90 -9.73
C SER A 29 5.56 14.04 -8.92
N TYR A 30 6.24 13.73 -7.81
CA TYR A 30 6.78 14.72 -6.86
C TYR A 30 8.31 14.72 -6.73
N GLY A 31 9.02 13.85 -7.47
CA GLY A 31 10.47 13.71 -7.36
C GLY A 31 10.91 13.38 -5.95
N PHE A 32 11.98 14.01 -5.45
CA PHE A 32 12.44 13.85 -4.07
C PHE A 32 11.50 14.44 -3.00
N GLN A 33 10.44 15.15 -3.40
CA GLN A 33 9.40 15.64 -2.50
C GLN A 33 8.24 14.63 -2.32
N TYR A 34 8.38 13.40 -2.81
CA TYR A 34 7.38 12.33 -2.68
C TYR A 34 6.91 12.04 -1.24
N SER A 35 7.74 12.33 -0.24
CA SER A 35 7.41 12.18 1.18
C SER A 35 6.86 13.45 1.84
N SER A 36 6.63 14.52 1.06
CA SER A 36 6.03 15.76 1.58
C SER A 36 4.56 15.55 1.94
N SER A 37 4.05 16.36 2.87
CA SER A 37 2.63 16.33 3.26
C SER A 37 1.70 16.61 2.08
N GLU A 38 2.12 17.45 1.14
CA GLU A 38 1.39 17.72 -0.10
C GLU A 38 1.29 16.48 -0.99
N ALA A 39 2.42 15.82 -1.28
CA ALA A 39 2.45 14.59 -2.06
C ALA A 39 1.56 13.50 -1.44
N LEU A 40 1.70 13.29 -0.14
CA LEU A 40 0.89 12.32 0.61
C LEU A 40 -0.60 12.66 0.54
N TYR A 41 -0.97 13.94 0.72
CA TYR A 41 -2.36 14.39 0.63
C TYR A 41 -2.96 14.14 -0.75
N HIS A 42 -2.25 14.46 -1.83
CA HIS A 42 -2.73 14.24 -3.19
C HIS A 42 -2.86 12.77 -3.57
N PHE A 43 -2.00 11.91 -3.03
CA PHE A 43 -2.08 10.46 -3.23
C PHE A 43 -3.10 9.75 -2.32
N GLY A 44 -3.79 10.49 -1.45
CA GLY A 44 -4.93 9.95 -0.69
C GLY A 44 -4.66 9.73 0.80
N ALA A 45 -3.67 10.39 1.40
CA ALA A 45 -3.50 10.37 2.84
C ALA A 45 -4.80 10.74 3.56
N VAL A 46 -5.05 10.06 4.67
CA VAL A 46 -6.21 10.33 5.52
C VAL A 46 -6.07 11.73 6.10
N HIS A 47 -7.06 12.57 5.84
CA HIS A 47 -7.19 13.89 6.44
C HIS A 47 -8.61 14.04 7.00
N GLY A 48 -8.73 13.96 8.33
CA GLY A 48 -10.03 13.86 9.01
C GLY A 48 -10.96 15.03 8.71
N TYR A 49 -10.45 16.26 8.69
CA TYR A 49 -11.26 17.43 8.34
C TYR A 49 -11.76 17.38 6.90
N THR A 50 -10.96 16.91 5.95
CA THR A 50 -11.41 16.73 4.55
C THR A 50 -12.53 15.69 4.47
N ILE A 51 -12.41 14.56 5.16
CA ILE A 51 -13.45 13.51 5.13
C ILE A 51 -14.75 13.99 5.82
N GLN A 52 -14.63 14.75 6.92
CA GLN A 52 -15.79 15.32 7.60
C GLN A 52 -16.52 16.36 6.74
N ALA A 53 -15.77 17.22 6.06
CA ALA A 53 -16.32 18.25 5.18
C ALA A 53 -16.86 17.69 3.86
N LEU A 54 -16.21 16.64 3.35
CA LEU A 54 -16.47 16.01 2.05
C LEU A 54 -16.53 14.48 2.22
N PRO A 55 -17.68 13.92 2.64
CA PRO A 55 -17.81 12.49 2.92
C PRO A 55 -17.47 11.58 1.73
N GLU A 56 -17.58 12.06 0.49
CA GLU A 56 -17.18 11.32 -0.70
C GLU A 56 -15.66 11.06 -0.75
N GLN A 57 -14.86 11.77 0.04
CA GLN A 57 -13.41 11.54 0.18
C GLN A 57 -13.08 10.34 1.09
N PHE A 58 -14.07 9.56 1.55
CA PHE A 58 -13.86 8.39 2.39
C PHE A 58 -12.93 7.33 1.77
N TRP A 59 -12.80 7.31 0.43
CA TRP A 59 -11.84 6.45 -0.28
C TRP A 59 -10.39 6.62 0.21
N ARG A 60 -10.05 7.76 0.82
CA ARG A 60 -8.73 8.02 1.43
C ARG A 60 -8.36 7.02 2.52
N VAL A 61 -9.35 6.48 3.25
CA VAL A 61 -9.12 5.46 4.29
C VAL A 61 -8.50 4.20 3.69
N PHE A 62 -8.93 3.82 2.49
CA PHE A 62 -8.40 2.66 1.77
C PHE A 62 -7.12 3.01 0.99
N ALA A 63 -7.10 4.16 0.33
CA ALA A 63 -5.93 4.58 -0.46
C ALA A 63 -4.67 4.76 0.41
N ALA A 64 -4.84 5.24 1.65
CA ALA A 64 -3.73 5.47 2.57
C ALA A 64 -2.97 4.20 2.96
N ILE A 65 -3.51 3.00 2.73
CA ILE A 65 -2.83 1.72 2.96
C ILE A 65 -1.63 1.56 2.01
N PHE A 66 -1.69 2.16 0.81
CA PHE A 66 -0.69 1.96 -0.25
C PHE A 66 0.36 3.08 -0.36
N ILE A 67 0.10 4.24 0.23
CA ILE A 67 1.05 5.37 0.21
C ILE A 67 2.06 5.23 1.34
N HIS A 68 3.30 5.69 1.12
CA HIS A 68 4.37 5.55 2.11
C HIS A 68 5.15 6.85 2.27
N ILE A 69 5.39 7.24 3.52
CA ILE A 69 6.26 8.37 3.84
C ILE A 69 7.71 7.90 3.84
N GLY A 70 8.44 8.19 2.76
CA GLY A 70 9.87 7.89 2.68
C GLY A 70 10.21 6.43 2.34
N LEU A 71 11.48 6.23 1.95
CA LEU A 71 11.97 4.96 1.44
C LEU A 71 12.08 3.86 2.51
N GLU A 72 12.51 4.21 3.73
CA GLU A 72 12.65 3.23 4.83
C GLU A 72 11.32 2.58 5.18
N HIS A 73 10.28 3.39 5.41
CA HIS A 73 8.94 2.90 5.72
C HIS A 73 8.39 2.02 4.59
N PHE A 74 8.63 2.39 3.33
CA PHE A 74 8.27 1.56 2.19
C PHE A 74 8.99 0.20 2.23
N VAL A 75 10.32 0.19 2.33
CA VAL A 75 11.11 -1.05 2.30
C VAL A 75 10.72 -2.00 3.44
N VAL A 76 10.59 -1.49 4.67
CA VAL A 76 10.21 -2.32 5.83
C VAL A 76 8.82 -2.92 5.63
N ASN A 77 7.84 -2.15 5.17
CA ASN A 77 6.50 -2.68 4.91
C ASN A 77 6.48 -3.71 3.77
N MET A 78 7.27 -3.50 2.72
CA MET A 78 7.37 -4.44 1.61
C MET A 78 8.00 -5.77 2.04
N LEU A 79 9.04 -5.74 2.88
CA LEU A 79 9.63 -6.95 3.45
C LEU A 79 8.64 -7.66 4.38
N THR A 80 7.98 -6.91 5.27
CA THR A 80 6.97 -7.46 6.17
C THR A 80 5.82 -8.11 5.40
N LEU A 81 5.27 -7.43 4.39
CA LEU A 81 4.21 -7.96 3.55
C LEU A 81 4.68 -9.21 2.79
N TYR A 82 5.90 -9.20 2.26
CA TYR A 82 6.43 -10.39 1.58
C TYR A 82 6.58 -11.60 2.52
N PHE A 83 7.14 -11.43 3.71
CA PHE A 83 7.37 -12.57 4.61
C PHE A 83 6.14 -12.94 5.43
N LEU A 84 5.50 -11.97 6.10
CA LEU A 84 4.32 -12.23 6.93
C LEU A 84 3.06 -12.41 6.09
N GLY A 85 2.86 -11.61 5.04
CA GLY A 85 1.69 -11.74 4.17
C GLY A 85 1.60 -13.13 3.56
N ARG A 86 2.72 -13.69 3.07
CA ARG A 86 2.76 -15.08 2.58
C ARG A 86 2.43 -16.11 3.65
N GLN A 87 2.94 -15.94 4.87
CA GLN A 87 2.64 -16.86 5.99
C GLN A 87 1.16 -16.81 6.35
N ILE A 88 0.59 -15.62 6.47
CA ILE A 88 -0.82 -15.41 6.79
C ILE A 88 -1.70 -15.95 5.66
N GLU A 89 -1.38 -15.67 4.40
CA GLU A 89 -2.08 -16.20 3.24
C GLU A 89 -2.03 -17.74 3.18
N ALA A 90 -0.90 -18.36 3.55
CA ALA A 90 -0.80 -19.82 3.66
C ALA A 90 -1.76 -20.40 4.71
N ILE A 91 -1.88 -19.72 5.86
CA ILE A 91 -2.66 -20.20 7.02
C ILE A 91 -4.16 -20.01 6.79
N PHE A 92 -4.56 -18.84 6.29
CA PHE A 92 -5.97 -18.46 6.20
C PHE A 92 -6.56 -18.65 4.80
N GLY A 93 -5.73 -18.79 3.77
CA GLY A 93 -6.12 -18.75 2.36
C GLY A 93 -6.33 -17.32 1.85
N SER A 94 -6.17 -17.14 0.53
CA SER A 94 -6.15 -15.83 -0.14
C SER A 94 -7.35 -14.94 0.17
N TRP A 95 -8.58 -15.47 0.12
CA TRP A 95 -9.78 -14.66 0.34
C TRP A 95 -9.88 -14.11 1.76
N LYS A 96 -9.56 -14.94 2.77
CA LYS A 96 -9.61 -14.50 4.18
C LYS A 96 -8.47 -13.55 4.50
N PHE A 97 -7.29 -13.77 3.91
CA PHE A 97 -6.19 -12.83 4.01
C PHE A 97 -6.55 -11.47 3.41
N LEU A 98 -7.18 -11.43 2.24
CA LEU A 98 -7.60 -10.18 1.61
C LEU A 98 -8.62 -9.39 2.44
N ILE A 99 -9.54 -10.06 3.14
CA ILE A 99 -10.51 -9.38 4.02
C ILE A 99 -9.83 -8.89 5.31
N LEU A 100 -8.83 -9.62 5.81
CA LEU A 100 -8.09 -9.24 7.01
C LEU A 100 -7.17 -8.05 6.76
N TYR A 101 -6.58 -8.00 5.56
CA TYR A 101 -5.71 -6.92 5.09
C TYR A 101 -6.51 -5.63 4.85
#